data_AF-A0A947B6C6-F1
#
_entry.id   AF-A0A947B6C6-F1
#
_cell.length_a   1.000
_cell.length_b   1.000
_cell.length_c   1.000
_cell.angle_alpha   90.00
_cell.angle_beta   90.00
_cell.angle_gamma   90.00
#
_symmetry.space_group_name_H-M   'P 1'
#
loop_
_entity.id
_entity.type
_entity.pdbx_description
1 polymer ?
#
loop_
_entity_poly.entity_id
_entity_poly.type
_entity_poly.pdbx_seq_one_letter_code
_entity_poly.pdbx_strand_id
1 'polypeptide(L)'
;MKSAPRQVVTPNPKMSLTIPSGMAPVEFFNSPANLKNLAEENGLFRTPEDLLMYRKLIGHSTAFDTSVILDTSRRILDPLGRAVRRDQMARRQKKVWNIMTQILFDYLLEEFPEPDQHLILCGEASLDSTWPLNKPGVPSIRMIHNHFMAFPMDVIESADYANPTDPNLTDSGHHSLFLRHLSEIYHEFLDVLDLQILHPISSTESSLALTGYPQGLPSWELKGGPSKLKDQYFWHEYE
;
A
#
# COMPACT_ATOMS: atom_id res chain seq x y z
N MET A 1 -3.37 27.94 5.21
CA MET A 1 -3.94 27.13 4.09
C MET A 1 -5.06 26.26 4.63
N LYS A 2 -6.06 25.93 3.80
CA LYS A 2 -7.08 24.93 4.18
C LYS A 2 -6.46 23.54 4.09
N SER A 3 -6.51 22.77 5.17
CA SER A 3 -6.15 21.35 5.20
C SER A 3 -7.22 20.55 4.46
N ALA A 4 -6.86 19.94 3.33
CA ALA A 4 -7.76 19.14 2.51
C ALA A 4 -6.95 18.24 1.55
N PRO A 5 -7.52 17.09 1.14
CA PRO A 5 -6.83 16.17 0.23
C PRO A 5 -6.47 16.84 -1.10
N ARG A 6 -5.35 16.40 -1.66
CA ARG A 6 -4.71 16.96 -2.85
C ARG A 6 -4.67 15.93 -3.97
N GLN A 7 -4.84 16.37 -5.21
CA GLN A 7 -4.77 15.50 -6.38
C GLN A 7 -3.40 15.64 -7.05
N VAL A 8 -2.58 14.59 -6.95
CA VAL A 8 -1.32 14.49 -7.70
C VAL A 8 -1.60 13.70 -8.98
N VAL A 9 -1.27 14.29 -10.13
CA VAL A 9 -1.42 13.64 -11.44
C VAL A 9 -0.06 13.13 -11.89
N THR A 10 0.05 11.82 -12.06
CA THR A 10 1.24 11.19 -12.64
C THR A 10 1.07 11.02 -14.16
N PRO A 11 2.18 11.06 -14.94
CA PRO A 11 2.11 10.75 -16.35
C PRO A 11 1.52 9.35 -16.58
N ASN A 12 0.62 9.22 -17.56
CA ASN A 12 0.11 7.93 -18.01
C ASN A 12 0.88 7.50 -19.27
N PRO A 13 1.99 6.75 -19.13
CA PRO A 13 2.75 6.31 -20.29
C PRO A 13 1.91 5.39 -21.18
N LYS A 14 2.06 5.54 -22.50
CA LYS A 14 1.41 4.62 -23.44
C LYS A 14 1.97 3.21 -23.23
N MET A 15 1.07 2.27 -22.94
CA MET A 15 1.42 0.87 -22.81
C MET A 15 1.73 0.27 -24.18
N SER A 16 2.80 -0.53 -24.27
CA SER A 16 3.11 -1.36 -25.44
C SER A 16 2.10 -2.51 -25.62
N LEU A 17 1.40 -2.86 -24.55
CA LEU A 17 0.47 -3.98 -24.50
C LEU A 17 -0.85 -3.68 -25.20
N THR A 18 -1.25 -4.61 -26.06
CA THR A 18 -2.60 -4.60 -26.64
C THR A 18 -3.49 -5.52 -25.82
N ILE A 19 -4.59 -4.97 -25.29
CA ILE A 19 -5.61 -5.78 -24.61
C ILE A 19 -6.27 -6.69 -25.66
N PRO A 20 -6.32 -8.02 -25.44
CA PRO A 20 -6.94 -8.94 -26.37
C PRO A 20 -8.40 -8.58 -26.66
N SER A 21 -8.84 -8.78 -27.91
CA SER A 21 -10.22 -8.53 -28.30
C SER A 21 -11.19 -9.35 -27.43
N GLY A 22 -12.19 -8.69 -26.87
CA GLY A 22 -13.21 -9.30 -25.99
C GLY A 22 -12.85 -9.34 -24.51
N MET A 23 -11.68 -8.85 -24.10
CA MET A 23 -11.27 -8.72 -22.70
C MET A 23 -11.37 -7.26 -22.25
N ALA A 24 -11.93 -7.03 -21.05
CA ALA A 24 -11.95 -5.68 -20.48
C ALA A 24 -10.58 -5.32 -19.87
N PRO A 25 -10.20 -4.03 -19.81
CA PRO A 25 -8.92 -3.61 -19.22
C PRO A 25 -8.69 -4.16 -17.82
N VAL A 26 -9.71 -4.13 -16.95
CA VAL A 26 -9.62 -4.64 -15.58
C VAL A 26 -9.32 -6.15 -15.54
N GLU A 27 -9.84 -6.92 -16.48
CA GLU A 27 -9.59 -8.37 -16.53
C GLU A 27 -8.16 -8.66 -16.98
N PHE A 28 -7.66 -7.87 -17.94
CA PHE A 28 -6.32 -7.99 -18.47
C PHE A 28 -5.25 -7.61 -17.45
N PHE A 29 -5.34 -6.43 -16.84
CA PHE A 29 -4.37 -5.96 -15.83
C PHE A 29 -4.42 -6.76 -14.53
N ASN A 30 -5.51 -7.48 -14.32
CA ASN A 30 -5.64 -8.40 -13.21
C ASN A 30 -5.55 -9.86 -13.68
N SER A 31 -4.76 -10.15 -14.70
CA SER A 31 -4.54 -11.53 -15.14
C SER A 31 -3.15 -12.02 -14.71
N PRO A 32 -2.91 -13.34 -14.65
CA PRO A 32 -1.56 -13.88 -14.57
C PRO A 32 -0.65 -13.37 -15.71
N ALA A 33 -1.22 -12.97 -16.85
CA ALA A 33 -0.46 -12.38 -17.95
C ALA A 33 0.07 -10.99 -17.60
N ASN A 34 -0.64 -10.21 -16.78
CA ASN A 34 -0.11 -8.95 -16.26
C ASN A 34 1.08 -9.17 -15.32
N LEU A 35 1.01 -10.13 -14.39
CA LEU A 35 2.17 -10.43 -13.53
C LEU A 35 3.39 -10.89 -14.32
N LYS A 36 3.17 -11.72 -15.36
CA LYS A 36 4.24 -12.11 -16.28
C LYS A 36 4.85 -10.88 -16.97
N ASN A 37 4.03 -9.97 -17.47
CA ASN A 37 4.51 -8.73 -18.07
C ASN A 37 5.22 -7.82 -17.05
N LEU A 38 4.71 -7.69 -15.83
CA LEU A 38 5.36 -6.92 -14.76
C LEU A 38 6.76 -7.48 -14.48
N ALA A 39 6.90 -8.81 -14.44
CA ALA A 39 8.19 -9.47 -14.23
C ALA A 39 9.14 -9.34 -15.44
N GLU A 40 8.62 -9.34 -16.67
CA GLU A 40 9.43 -9.36 -17.89
C GLU A 40 9.77 -7.96 -18.45
N GLU A 41 8.85 -6.99 -18.37
CA GLU A 41 8.99 -5.69 -19.04
C GLU A 41 9.22 -4.50 -18.10
N ASN A 42 8.65 -4.53 -16.90
CA ASN A 42 8.86 -3.48 -15.89
C ASN A 42 9.97 -3.84 -14.89
N GLY A 43 10.76 -4.87 -15.24
CA GLY A 43 12.02 -5.33 -14.69
C GLY A 43 12.16 -5.22 -13.20
N LEU A 44 12.08 -6.33 -12.46
CA LEU A 44 12.61 -6.44 -11.10
C LEU A 44 12.68 -7.91 -10.60
N PHE A 45 13.32 -8.04 -9.44
CA PHE A 45 13.75 -9.26 -8.77
C PHE A 45 12.59 -10.17 -8.30
N ARG A 46 12.68 -11.46 -8.64
CA ARG A 46 11.80 -12.51 -8.12
C ARG A 46 12.56 -13.43 -7.17
N THR A 47 11.97 -13.76 -6.03
CA THR A 47 12.56 -14.71 -5.09
C THR A 47 12.01 -16.13 -5.32
N PRO A 48 12.71 -17.18 -4.84
CA PRO A 48 12.19 -18.56 -4.87
C PRO A 48 10.87 -18.76 -4.08
N GLU A 49 10.49 -17.81 -3.23
CA GLU A 49 9.26 -17.82 -2.42
C GLU A 49 8.05 -17.21 -3.13
N ASP A 50 8.20 -16.88 -4.42
CA ASP A 50 7.23 -16.19 -5.27
C ASP A 50 7.01 -14.71 -4.93
N LEU A 51 7.95 -14.06 -4.25
CA LEU A 51 7.88 -12.61 -4.08
C LEU A 51 8.42 -11.92 -5.33
N LEU A 52 7.65 -10.98 -5.86
CA LEU A 52 8.00 -10.15 -7.00
C LEU A 52 8.08 -8.71 -6.53
N MET A 53 9.26 -8.11 -6.61
CA MET A 53 9.37 -6.66 -6.62
C MET A 53 9.09 -6.17 -8.04
N TYR A 54 8.40 -5.03 -8.20
CA TYR A 54 8.14 -4.46 -9.53
C TYR A 54 7.85 -2.97 -9.45
N ARG A 55 8.16 -2.26 -10.54
CA ARG A 55 7.73 -0.88 -10.74
C ARG A 55 6.35 -0.88 -11.39
N LYS A 56 5.42 -0.10 -10.85
CA LYS A 56 4.13 0.09 -11.52
C LYS A 56 4.31 0.92 -12.78
N LEU A 57 3.68 0.48 -13.87
CA LEU A 57 3.63 1.23 -15.12
C LEU A 57 2.83 2.53 -14.97
N ILE A 58 1.76 2.49 -14.19
CA ILE A 58 1.00 3.66 -13.74
C ILE A 58 1.33 3.85 -12.25
N GLY A 59 2.29 4.72 -11.97
CA GLY A 59 2.72 5.04 -10.60
C GLY A 59 1.78 6.04 -9.92
N HIS A 60 1.77 6.04 -8.60
CA HIS A 60 1.08 7.01 -7.77
C HIS A 60 1.98 8.23 -7.48
N SER A 61 3.31 8.04 -7.50
CA SER A 61 4.28 9.13 -7.34
C SER A 61 5.15 9.36 -8.58
N THR A 62 5.61 10.60 -8.74
CA THR A 62 6.59 11.02 -9.75
C THR A 62 8.05 10.84 -9.30
N ALA A 63 8.34 10.71 -8.00
CA ALA A 63 9.71 10.60 -7.50
C ALA A 63 10.16 9.14 -7.34
N PHE A 64 9.40 8.34 -6.59
CA PHE A 64 9.66 6.91 -6.44
C PHE A 64 8.36 6.14 -6.21
N ASP A 65 8.21 5.01 -6.91
CA ASP A 65 7.07 4.11 -6.78
C ASP A 65 7.48 2.68 -7.14
N THR A 66 7.45 1.79 -6.16
CA THR A 66 7.65 0.37 -6.35
C THR A 66 6.74 -0.42 -5.45
N SER A 67 6.74 -1.73 -5.67
CA SER A 67 5.82 -2.64 -5.07
C SER A 67 6.44 -4.01 -4.86
N VAL A 68 6.09 -4.68 -3.76
CA VAL A 68 6.42 -6.10 -3.54
C VAL A 68 5.12 -6.87 -3.42
N ILE A 69 4.92 -7.86 -4.27
CA ILE A 69 3.72 -8.69 -4.29
C ILE A 69 4.09 -10.16 -4.11
N LEU A 70 3.31 -10.89 -3.31
CA LEU A 70 3.39 -12.34 -3.27
C LEU A 70 2.62 -12.92 -4.45
N ASP A 71 3.32 -13.47 -5.44
CA ASP A 71 2.72 -14.12 -6.60
C ASP A 71 1.94 -15.39 -6.19
N THR A 72 0.64 -15.31 -6.32
CA THR A 72 -0.37 -16.32 -6.03
C THR A 72 -1.28 -16.50 -7.24
N SER A 73 -0.92 -15.99 -8.41
CA SER A 73 -1.75 -16.11 -9.62
C SER A 73 -2.05 -17.55 -10.03
N ARG A 74 -1.27 -18.50 -9.51
CA ARG A 74 -1.43 -19.95 -9.74
C ARG A 74 -1.85 -20.72 -8.49
N ARG A 75 -2.23 -20.05 -7.40
CA ARG A 75 -2.68 -20.68 -6.15
C ARG A 75 -3.72 -19.84 -5.41
N ILE A 76 -4.69 -20.48 -4.80
CA ILE A 76 -5.69 -19.80 -3.96
C ILE A 76 -5.16 -19.79 -2.52
N LEU A 77 -4.87 -18.61 -1.97
CA LEU A 77 -4.46 -18.48 -0.55
C LEU A 77 -5.66 -18.46 0.40
N ASP A 78 -6.77 -17.87 -0.03
CA ASP A 78 -8.03 -17.86 0.71
C ASP A 78 -9.16 -18.46 -0.14
N PRO A 79 -9.60 -19.70 0.13
CA PRO A 79 -10.62 -20.38 -0.68
C PRO A 79 -12.01 -19.74 -0.53
N LEU A 80 -12.21 -18.89 0.47
CA LEU A 80 -13.43 -18.10 0.67
C LEU A 80 -13.35 -16.75 -0.05
N GLY A 81 -12.25 -16.51 -0.78
CA GLY A 81 -11.98 -15.29 -1.52
C GLY A 81 -11.73 -14.09 -0.62
N ARG A 82 -11.49 -14.25 0.68
CA ARG A 82 -11.27 -13.10 1.58
C ARG A 82 -9.97 -12.38 1.21
N ALA A 83 -9.86 -11.14 1.68
CA ALA A 83 -8.60 -10.41 1.61
C ALA A 83 -7.50 -11.26 2.26
N VAL A 84 -6.41 -11.51 1.51
CA VAL A 84 -5.32 -12.33 2.01
C VAL A 84 -4.53 -11.52 3.03
N ARG A 85 -4.17 -12.18 4.13
CA ARG A 85 -3.44 -11.62 5.27
C ARG A 85 -2.09 -12.29 5.44
N ARG A 86 -1.15 -11.60 6.10
CA ARG A 86 0.21 -12.09 6.35
C ARG A 86 0.25 -13.44 7.08
N ASP A 87 -0.70 -13.72 7.97
CA ASP A 87 -0.83 -15.01 8.67
C ASP A 87 -0.98 -16.21 7.72
N GLN A 88 -1.44 -15.99 6.48
CA GLN A 88 -1.55 -17.01 5.44
C GLN A 88 -0.23 -17.25 4.68
N MET A 89 0.81 -16.46 4.92
CA MET A 89 2.14 -16.67 4.34
C MET A 89 2.90 -17.77 5.10
N ALA A 90 3.62 -18.62 4.36
CA ALA A 90 4.56 -19.56 4.96
C ALA A 90 5.67 -18.80 5.72
N ARG A 91 6.24 -19.42 6.76
CA ARG A 91 7.32 -18.83 7.56
C ARG A 91 8.48 -18.29 6.72
N ARG A 92 8.86 -19.01 5.66
CA ARG A 92 9.93 -18.61 4.74
C ARG A 92 9.53 -17.37 3.93
N GLN A 93 8.29 -17.30 3.45
CA GLN A 93 7.73 -16.14 2.74
C GLN A 93 7.74 -14.90 3.65
N LYS A 94 7.26 -15.01 4.90
CA LYS A 94 7.30 -13.91 5.88
C LYS A 94 8.72 -13.38 6.09
N LYS A 95 9.70 -14.28 6.24
CA LYS A 95 11.10 -13.88 6.44
C LYS A 95 11.63 -13.08 5.25
N VAL A 96 11.40 -13.55 4.03
CA VAL A 96 11.89 -12.85 2.83
C VAL A 96 11.13 -11.53 2.61
N TRP A 97 9.82 -11.52 2.86
CA TRP A 97 9.00 -10.30 2.85
C TRP A 97 9.54 -9.23 3.79
N ASN A 98 9.84 -9.59 5.04
CA ASN A 98 10.39 -8.66 6.03
C ASN A 98 11.75 -8.13 5.60
N ILE A 99 12.62 -8.97 5.06
CA ILE A 99 13.94 -8.54 4.55
C ILE A 99 13.79 -7.58 3.37
N MET A 100 12.95 -7.91 2.38
CA MET A 100 12.70 -7.03 1.23
C MET A 100 12.13 -5.69 1.68
N THR A 101 11.19 -5.71 2.62
CA THR A 101 10.60 -4.49 3.19
C THR A 101 11.64 -3.64 3.91
N GLN A 102 12.50 -4.25 4.73
CA GLN A 102 13.60 -3.55 5.41
C GLN A 102 14.57 -2.90 4.41
N ILE A 103 14.99 -3.63 3.38
CA ILE A 103 15.90 -3.10 2.34
C ILE A 103 15.28 -1.87 1.66
N LEU A 104 13.99 -1.93 1.34
CA LEU A 104 13.29 -0.82 0.69
C LEU A 104 13.10 0.37 1.62
N PHE A 105 12.83 0.14 2.90
CA PHE A 105 12.82 1.22 3.90
C PHE A 105 14.19 1.87 4.06
N ASP A 106 15.25 1.07 4.20
CA ASP A 106 16.63 1.59 4.30
C ASP A 106 16.96 2.45 3.09
N TYR A 107 16.67 1.96 1.86
CA TYR A 107 16.87 2.71 0.63
C TYR A 107 16.09 4.03 0.60
N LEU A 108 14.79 4.00 0.93
CA LEU A 108 13.95 5.19 0.93
C LEU A 108 14.42 6.25 1.92
N LEU A 109 14.87 5.83 3.11
CA LEU A 109 15.36 6.75 4.13
C LEU A 109 16.76 7.29 3.81
N GLU A 110 17.57 6.54 3.06
CA GLU A 110 18.87 7.01 2.57
C GLU A 110 18.70 8.03 1.43
N GLU A 111 17.83 7.75 0.46
CA GLU A 111 17.62 8.61 -0.71
C GLU A 111 16.72 9.82 -0.44
N PHE A 112 15.76 9.69 0.49
CA PHE A 112 14.81 10.74 0.86
C PHE A 112 14.87 11.02 2.38
N PRO A 113 16.02 11.52 2.89
CA PRO A 113 16.26 11.63 4.33
C PRO A 113 15.51 12.79 4.99
N GLU A 114 15.15 13.82 4.23
CA GLU A 114 14.54 15.07 4.74
C GLU A 114 13.00 14.99 4.73
N PRO A 115 12.33 14.77 5.88
CA PRO A 115 10.88 14.60 5.94
C PRO A 115 10.10 15.87 5.57
N ASP A 116 10.72 17.06 5.70
CA ASP A 116 10.13 18.33 5.27
C ASP A 116 10.10 18.46 3.73
N GLN A 117 10.93 17.70 3.02
CA GLN A 117 11.01 17.73 1.56
C GLN A 117 10.29 16.56 0.90
N HIS A 118 10.23 15.40 1.57
CA HIS A 118 9.67 14.19 1.01
C HIS A 118 8.75 13.47 1.99
N LEU A 119 7.52 13.21 1.55
CA LEU A 119 6.61 12.30 2.21
C LEU A 119 6.88 10.86 1.73
N ILE A 120 7.32 9.99 2.62
CA ILE A 120 7.44 8.56 2.34
C ILE A 120 6.16 7.85 2.79
N LEU A 121 5.55 7.08 1.89
CA LEU A 121 4.42 6.21 2.19
C LEU A 121 4.80 4.77 1.88
N CYS A 122 4.72 3.93 2.91
CA CYS A 122 4.96 2.50 2.81
C CYS A 122 3.80 1.76 3.49
N GLY A 123 3.29 0.71 2.87
CA GLY A 123 2.23 -0.06 3.51
C GLY A 123 1.67 -1.20 2.68
N GLU A 124 1.00 -2.10 3.38
CA GLU A 124 0.28 -3.22 2.80
C GLU A 124 -1.00 -2.69 2.13
N ALA A 125 -1.07 -2.78 0.80
CA ALA A 125 -2.33 -2.72 0.09
C ALA A 125 -2.97 -4.10 0.16
N SER A 126 -4.11 -4.16 0.85
CA SER A 126 -5.06 -5.25 0.72
C SER A 126 -6.32 -4.66 0.10
N LEU A 127 -6.68 -5.12 -1.10
CA LEU A 127 -7.86 -4.60 -1.77
C LEU A 127 -9.12 -4.96 -1.00
N ASP A 128 -10.00 -3.97 -0.92
CA ASP A 128 -11.21 -4.01 -0.14
C ASP A 128 -12.09 -5.21 -0.51
N SER A 129 -12.60 -5.84 0.56
CA SER A 129 -13.68 -6.81 0.54
C SER A 129 -14.90 -6.40 -0.28
N THR A 130 -15.13 -5.09 -0.49
CA THR A 130 -16.24 -4.52 -1.26
C THR A 130 -16.23 -4.84 -2.75
N TRP A 131 -15.09 -5.28 -3.32
CA TRP A 131 -15.05 -5.68 -4.73
C TRP A 131 -15.70 -7.05 -4.94
N PRO A 132 -16.72 -7.18 -5.82
CA PRO A 132 -17.43 -8.45 -5.97
C PRO A 132 -16.51 -9.58 -6.46
N LEU A 133 -16.48 -10.72 -5.76
CA LEU A 133 -15.67 -11.89 -6.13
C LEU A 133 -15.98 -12.46 -7.52
N ASN A 134 -17.18 -12.18 -8.03
CA ASN A 134 -17.62 -12.60 -9.35
C ASN A 134 -17.17 -11.67 -10.49
N LYS A 135 -16.50 -10.54 -10.19
CA LYS A 135 -15.90 -9.71 -11.23
C LYS A 135 -14.63 -10.38 -11.77
N PRO A 136 -14.49 -10.56 -13.09
CA PRO A 136 -13.30 -11.15 -13.65
C PRO A 136 -12.07 -10.27 -13.33
N GLY A 137 -10.96 -10.92 -12.96
CA GLY A 137 -9.74 -10.24 -12.49
C GLY A 137 -9.69 -9.96 -10.97
N VAL A 138 -10.78 -10.09 -10.20
CA VAL A 138 -10.73 -9.84 -8.75
C VAL A 138 -9.88 -10.85 -7.93
N PRO A 139 -9.82 -12.16 -8.28
CA PRO A 139 -9.04 -13.12 -7.50
C PRO A 139 -7.52 -12.92 -7.52
N SER A 140 -6.97 -12.29 -8.55
CA SER A 140 -5.53 -12.04 -8.75
C SER A 140 -5.05 -10.68 -8.22
N ILE A 141 -5.94 -9.86 -7.65
CA ILE A 141 -5.59 -8.58 -7.05
C ILE A 141 -5.74 -8.57 -5.53
N ARG A 142 -6.38 -9.59 -4.96
CA ARG A 142 -6.45 -9.83 -3.50
C ARG A 142 -5.15 -10.44 -2.94
N MET A 143 -4.05 -10.26 -3.64
CA MET A 143 -2.74 -10.79 -3.29
C MET A 143 -2.12 -9.88 -2.23
N ILE A 144 -1.31 -10.44 -1.32
CA ILE A 144 -0.58 -9.61 -0.36
C ILE A 144 0.42 -8.75 -1.15
N HIS A 145 0.34 -7.44 -0.95
CA HIS A 145 1.08 -6.47 -1.74
C HIS A 145 1.48 -5.28 -0.88
N ASN A 146 2.77 -4.95 -0.84
CA ASN A 146 3.31 -3.71 -0.27
C ASN A 146 3.55 -2.64 -1.33
N HIS A 147 3.21 -1.41 -1.01
CA HIS A 147 3.63 -0.21 -1.72
C HIS A 147 4.76 0.50 -1.00
N PHE A 148 5.64 1.10 -1.80
CA PHE A 148 6.77 1.90 -1.35
C PHE A 148 6.85 3.12 -2.27
N MET A 149 6.56 4.29 -1.71
CA MET A 149 6.41 5.51 -2.48
C MET A 149 7.08 6.68 -1.75
N ALA A 150 7.65 7.60 -2.51
CA ALA A 150 8.12 8.89 -1.99
C ALA A 150 7.50 10.01 -2.81
N PHE A 151 6.95 11.04 -2.16
CA PHE A 151 6.31 12.18 -2.81
C PHE A 151 7.07 13.46 -2.46
N PRO A 152 7.48 14.27 -3.45
CA PRO A 152 7.99 15.61 -3.19
C PRO A 152 6.91 16.48 -2.54
N MET A 153 7.24 17.12 -1.42
CA MET A 153 6.29 17.95 -0.68
C MET A 153 5.84 19.17 -1.48
N ASP A 154 6.72 19.75 -2.30
CA ASP A 154 6.40 20.87 -3.19
C ASP A 154 5.31 20.52 -4.22
N VAL A 155 5.33 19.29 -4.75
CA VAL A 155 4.28 18.76 -5.64
C VAL A 155 2.96 18.62 -4.89
N ILE A 156 2.96 18.14 -3.64
CA ILE A 156 1.73 18.02 -2.85
C ILE A 156 1.17 19.39 -2.47
N GLU A 157 2.04 20.35 -2.12
CA GLU A 157 1.65 21.71 -1.75
C GLU A 157 1.06 22.50 -2.91
N SER A 158 1.63 22.34 -4.10
CA SER A 158 1.19 23.00 -5.34
C SER A 158 0.01 22.31 -6.03
N ALA A 159 -0.29 21.06 -5.67
CA ALA A 159 -1.39 20.30 -6.24
C ALA A 159 -2.77 20.92 -5.92
N ASP A 160 -3.67 20.77 -6.89
CA ASP A 160 -5.07 21.16 -6.73
C ASP A 160 -5.76 20.35 -5.62
N TYR A 161 -6.79 20.95 -5.02
CA TYR A 161 -7.65 20.22 -4.10
C TYR A 161 -8.37 19.09 -4.82
N ALA A 162 -8.37 17.90 -4.22
CA ALA A 162 -9.12 16.76 -4.73
C ALA A 162 -10.62 17.07 -4.74
N ASN A 163 -11.32 16.61 -5.79
CA ASN A 163 -12.77 16.76 -5.88
C ASN A 163 -13.45 15.88 -4.81
N PRO A 164 -14.16 16.47 -3.82
CA PRO A 164 -14.76 15.73 -2.72
C PRO A 164 -15.95 14.85 -3.15
N THR A 165 -16.41 14.97 -4.40
CA THR A 165 -17.49 14.14 -4.95
C THR A 165 -17.01 13.22 -6.07
N ASP A 166 -15.71 13.12 -6.33
CA ASP A 166 -15.20 12.17 -7.32
C ASP A 166 -15.26 10.75 -6.73
N PRO A 167 -16.09 9.85 -7.28
CA PRO A 167 -16.25 8.50 -6.75
C PRO A 167 -14.97 7.65 -6.87
N ASN A 168 -13.99 8.07 -7.67
CA ASN A 168 -12.69 7.40 -7.75
C ASN A 168 -11.70 7.89 -6.68
N LEU A 169 -11.94 9.05 -6.08
CA LEU A 169 -11.12 9.63 -5.01
C LEU A 169 -11.77 9.47 -3.62
N THR A 170 -13.07 9.25 -3.58
CA THR A 170 -13.81 8.88 -2.37
C THR A 170 -14.08 7.39 -2.43
N ASP A 171 -13.55 6.59 -1.50
CA ASP A 171 -13.74 5.14 -1.33
C ASP A 171 -15.07 4.56 -1.88
N SER A 172 -15.17 4.43 -3.21
CA SER A 172 -16.40 4.17 -3.98
C SER A 172 -17.66 4.95 -3.54
N GLY A 173 -17.52 6.19 -3.08
CA GLY A 173 -18.64 7.01 -2.58
C GLY A 173 -19.14 6.62 -1.18
N HIS A 174 -18.47 5.71 -0.48
CA HIS A 174 -18.83 5.32 0.89
C HIS A 174 -18.54 6.42 1.91
N HIS A 175 -17.92 7.54 1.47
CA HIS A 175 -17.50 8.68 2.30
C HIS A 175 -16.93 8.23 3.65
N SER A 176 -16.17 7.13 3.61
CA SER A 176 -15.44 6.57 4.73
C SER A 176 -16.23 6.51 6.05
N LEU A 177 -17.38 5.84 6.02
CA LEU A 177 -18.13 5.44 7.22
C LEU A 177 -17.22 4.80 8.31
N PHE A 178 -16.08 4.23 7.90
CA PHE A 178 -15.07 3.59 8.77
C PHE A 178 -14.08 4.55 9.42
N LEU A 179 -13.77 5.71 8.81
CA LEU A 179 -12.57 6.46 9.17
C LEU A 179 -12.70 7.25 10.48
N ARG A 180 -13.85 7.86 10.79
CA ARG A 180 -14.01 8.59 12.06
C ARG A 180 -14.77 7.82 13.12
N HIS A 181 -15.75 7.03 12.70
CA HIS A 181 -16.69 6.43 13.65
C HIS A 181 -16.09 5.24 14.41
N LEU A 182 -15.15 4.51 13.80
CA LEU A 182 -14.50 3.35 14.45
C LEU A 182 -13.15 3.68 15.08
N SER A 183 -12.65 4.91 14.91
CA SER A 183 -11.31 5.28 15.39
C SER A 183 -11.17 5.04 16.90
N GLU A 184 -12.17 5.45 17.69
CA GLU A 184 -12.20 5.22 19.13
C GLU A 184 -12.16 3.72 19.48
N ILE A 185 -12.94 2.90 18.79
CA ILE A 185 -12.99 1.44 19.01
C ILE A 185 -11.63 0.79 18.70
N TYR A 186 -10.95 1.22 17.64
CA TYR A 186 -9.61 0.73 17.33
C TYR A 186 -8.60 1.17 18.39
N HIS A 187 -8.67 2.42 18.87
CA HIS A 187 -7.79 2.88 19.95
C HIS A 187 -8.03 2.09 21.25
N GLU A 188 -9.29 1.85 21.64
CA GLU A 188 -9.61 1.00 22.80
C GLU A 188 -9.05 -0.42 22.67
N PHE A 189 -9.14 -1.01 21.47
CA PHE A 189 -8.55 -2.33 21.20
C PHE A 189 -7.01 -2.31 21.28
N LEU A 190 -6.36 -1.25 20.79
CA LEU A 190 -4.91 -1.14 20.82
C LEU A 190 -4.36 -0.85 22.22
N ASP A 191 -5.11 -0.12 23.05
CA ASP A 191 -4.72 0.19 24.42
C ASP A 191 -4.63 -1.07 25.32
N VAL A 192 -5.34 -2.15 24.95
CA VAL A 192 -5.23 -3.43 25.66
C VAL A 192 -4.11 -4.32 25.13
N LEU A 193 -3.46 -3.95 24.02
CA LEU A 193 -2.29 -4.64 23.51
C LEU A 193 -1.05 -4.13 24.26
N ASP A 194 -0.26 -5.06 24.82
CA ASP A 194 0.99 -4.74 25.53
C ASP A 194 2.16 -4.50 24.55
N LEU A 195 1.96 -3.56 23.61
CA LEU A 195 2.95 -3.22 22.59
C LEU A 195 4.11 -2.44 23.22
N GLN A 196 5.34 -2.89 23.00
CA GLN A 196 6.55 -2.31 23.56
C GLN A 196 7.23 -1.34 22.57
N ILE A 197 7.07 -1.58 21.27
CA ILE A 197 7.76 -0.87 20.19
C ILE A 197 6.79 0.05 19.44
N LEU A 198 5.60 -0.42 19.12
CA LEU A 198 4.55 0.34 18.45
C LEU A 198 3.70 1.08 19.48
N HIS A 199 3.77 2.40 19.50
CA HIS A 199 2.99 3.21 20.43
C HIS A 199 1.81 3.87 19.72
N PRO A 200 0.55 3.61 20.12
CA PRO A 200 -0.60 4.28 19.52
C PRO A 200 -0.46 5.81 19.59
N ILE A 201 -0.78 6.49 18.50
CA ILE A 201 -0.84 7.95 18.43
C ILE A 201 -2.24 8.41 18.08
N SER A 202 -2.64 9.60 18.53
CA SER A 202 -3.98 10.09 18.24
C SER A 202 -4.17 10.35 16.74
N SER A 203 -5.43 10.30 16.29
CA SER A 203 -5.79 10.63 14.91
C SER A 203 -5.35 12.02 14.47
N THR A 204 -5.26 12.97 15.40
CA THR A 204 -4.79 14.33 15.11
C THR A 204 -3.30 14.34 14.86
N GLU A 205 -2.53 13.65 15.70
CA GLU A 205 -1.06 13.56 15.60
C GLU A 205 -0.62 12.76 14.37
N SER A 206 -1.38 11.73 13.97
CA SER A 206 -1.06 10.95 12.78
C SER A 206 -1.38 11.66 11.47
N SER A 207 -2.21 12.71 11.49
CA SER A 207 -2.64 13.41 10.28
C SER A 207 -1.59 14.40 9.77
N LEU A 208 -1.34 14.38 8.46
CA LEU A 208 -0.52 15.37 7.79
C LEU A 208 -1.25 16.72 7.79
N ALA A 209 -0.66 17.75 8.38
CA ALA A 209 -1.28 19.08 8.49
C ALA A 209 -1.77 19.63 7.12
N LEU A 210 -1.02 19.34 6.05
CA LEU A 210 -1.32 19.80 4.69
C LEU A 210 -2.61 19.21 4.10
N THR A 211 -2.86 17.92 4.34
CA THR A 211 -3.95 17.16 3.71
C THR A 211 -5.08 16.79 4.67
N GLY A 212 -4.76 16.71 5.96
CA GLY A 212 -5.62 16.21 7.01
C GLY A 212 -5.81 14.69 6.95
N TYR A 213 -4.91 13.95 6.32
CA TYR A 213 -4.93 12.48 6.21
C TYR A 213 -3.68 11.84 6.83
N PRO A 214 -3.75 10.58 7.29
CA PRO A 214 -4.95 9.74 7.40
C PRO A 214 -5.97 10.29 8.40
N GLN A 215 -7.25 9.91 8.25
CA GLN A 215 -8.33 10.30 9.17
C GLN A 215 -8.80 9.08 9.93
N GLY A 216 -8.51 8.99 11.23
CA GLY A 216 -9.03 7.98 12.15
C GLY A 216 -8.80 6.51 11.82
N LEU A 217 -7.85 6.22 10.93
CA LEU A 217 -7.16 4.93 10.96
C LEU A 217 -6.30 4.86 12.22
N PRO A 218 -6.28 3.72 12.93
CA PRO A 218 -5.30 3.50 13.99
C PRO A 218 -3.89 3.71 13.43
N SER A 219 -3.09 4.46 14.17
CA SER A 219 -1.74 4.81 13.78
C SER A 219 -0.83 4.62 14.99
N TRP A 220 0.44 4.32 14.72
CA TRP A 220 1.45 4.11 15.75
C TRP A 220 2.72 4.88 15.42
N GLU A 221 3.36 5.41 16.45
CA GLU A 221 4.74 5.82 16.42
C GLU A 221 5.65 4.61 16.69
N LEU A 222 6.68 4.45 15.87
CA LEU A 222 7.73 3.47 16.09
C LEU A 222 8.76 4.01 17.09
N LYS A 223 8.68 3.59 18.35
CA LYS A 223 9.63 4.04 19.38
C LYS A 223 11.04 3.55 19.08
N GLY A 224 11.99 4.47 19.02
CA GLY A 224 13.37 4.18 18.61
C GLY A 224 13.62 4.32 17.10
N GLY A 225 12.60 4.76 16.36
CA GLY A 225 12.70 5.18 14.97
C GLY A 225 13.08 4.05 14.00
N PRO A 226 13.58 4.40 12.80
CA PRO A 226 13.82 3.44 11.72
C PRO A 226 14.74 2.27 12.08
N SER A 227 15.65 2.46 13.04
CA SER A 227 16.57 1.41 13.50
C SER A 227 15.83 0.16 14.00
N LYS A 228 14.59 0.31 14.50
CA LYS A 228 13.76 -0.77 15.01
C LYS A 228 13.07 -1.61 13.94
N LEU A 229 13.05 -1.19 12.67
CA LEU A 229 12.51 -2.01 11.58
C LEU A 229 13.30 -3.31 11.38
N LYS A 230 14.56 -3.34 11.82
CA LYS A 230 15.45 -4.51 11.81
C LYS A 230 15.22 -5.45 13.00
N ASP A 231 14.47 -5.01 14.00
CA ASP A 231 14.14 -5.81 15.17
C ASP A 231 13.07 -6.86 14.80
N GLN A 232 13.30 -8.11 15.19
CA GLN A 232 12.30 -9.16 15.00
C GLN A 232 11.02 -8.90 15.79
N TYR A 233 11.12 -8.18 16.92
CA TYR A 233 9.96 -7.84 17.75
C TYR A 233 9.07 -6.79 17.10
N PHE A 234 9.61 -5.90 16.28
CA PHE A 234 8.78 -4.99 15.46
C PHE A 234 7.82 -5.78 14.58
N TRP A 235 8.33 -6.79 13.86
CA TRP A 235 7.50 -7.63 12.99
C TRP A 235 6.55 -8.54 13.76
N HIS A 236 6.79 -8.78 15.04
CA HIS A 236 5.87 -9.50 15.90
C HIS A 236 4.69 -8.63 16.35
N GLU A 237 4.96 -7.37 16.73
CA GLU A 237 3.92 -6.40 17.12
C GLU A 237 3.11 -5.88 15.93
N TYR A 238 3.72 -5.80 14.75
CA TYR A 238 3.05 -5.38 13.51
C TYR A 238 2.06 -6.43 12.97
N GLU A 239 2.24 -7.71 13.29
CA GLU A 239 1.37 -8.82 12.85
C GLU A 239 0.17 -9.04 13.76
#